data_AF-A0A4Q2UZ22-F1
#
_entry.id   AF-A0A4Q2UZ22-F1
#
_cell.length_a   1.000
_cell.length_b   1.000
_cell.length_c   1.000
_cell.angle_alpha   90.00
_cell.angle_beta   90.00
_cell.angle_gamma   90.00
#
_symmetry.space_group_name_H-M   'P 1'
#
loop_
_entity.id
_entity.type
_entity.pdbx_description
1 polymer ?
#
loop_
_entity_poly.entity_id
_entity_poly.type
_entity_poly.pdbx_seq_one_letter_code
_entity_poly.pdbx_strand_id
1 'polypeptide(L)'
;MLPFIKLPEFPFVICTVCRYAYVTKEIELHLKKHHKGINAAARREITQQVKDLPGMIEDQGGLLTWPKPSPTTDPIPHIQPPVADKLGCSEEGCLFVVGTPRGMQEHYRNEHGWSNPRGRGRRIMHQPIDPSEVPWRTGVQSQRLFRNGPASGWFEVGFGAPATQTPDEAAMMEQAMRAMEQKQHQFEREDKECIKAADAKTDANAWLERVGWADPALSTRQA
;
A
#
# COMPACT_ATOMS: atom_id res chain seq x y z
N MET A 1 -1.57 3.07 16.44
CA MET A 1 -2.12 3.65 15.21
C MET A 1 -2.73 2.55 14.36
N LEU A 2 -3.90 2.79 13.77
CA LEU A 2 -4.53 1.91 12.79
C LEU A 2 -3.73 1.99 11.47
N PRO A 3 -3.17 0.88 10.96
CA PRO A 3 -2.35 0.92 9.75
C PRO A 3 -3.20 0.92 8.47
N PHE A 4 -4.52 1.05 8.56
CA PHE A 4 -5.43 0.92 7.42
C PHE A 4 -6.17 2.21 7.13
N ILE A 5 -6.37 2.47 5.84
CA ILE A 5 -7.27 3.51 5.33
C ILE A 5 -8.33 2.86 4.41
N LYS A 6 -9.57 3.34 4.51
CA LYS A 6 -10.66 2.98 3.60
C LYS A 6 -10.94 4.14 2.66
N LEU A 7 -10.72 3.93 1.37
CA LEU A 7 -11.14 4.87 0.33
C LEU A 7 -12.60 4.52 -0.07
N PRO A 8 -13.51 5.50 -0.19
CA PRO A 8 -14.92 5.25 -0.48
C PRO A 8 -15.16 4.42 -1.75
N GLU A 9 -14.34 4.64 -2.77
CA GLU A 9 -14.45 4.03 -4.10
C GLU A 9 -14.09 2.53 -4.14
N PHE A 10 -13.41 2.02 -3.11
CA PHE A 10 -12.90 0.65 -3.12
C PHE A 10 -13.54 -0.23 -2.04
N PRO A 11 -13.97 -1.45 -2.36
CA PRO A 11 -14.59 -2.38 -1.40
C PRO A 11 -13.56 -3.14 -0.54
N PHE A 12 -12.43 -2.51 -0.23
CA PHE A 12 -11.32 -3.09 0.54
C PHE A 12 -10.54 -1.97 1.25
N VAL A 13 -9.64 -2.36 2.14
CA VAL A 13 -8.78 -1.40 2.88
C VAL A 13 -7.35 -1.43 2.35
N ILE A 14 -6.63 -0.31 2.47
CA ILE A 14 -5.23 -0.19 2.10
C ILE A 14 -4.39 -0.08 3.36
N CYS A 15 -3.38 -0.93 3.49
CA CYS A 15 -2.38 -0.78 4.55
C CYS A 15 -1.42 0.35 4.16
N THR A 16 -1.39 1.44 4.93
CA THR A 16 -0.56 2.63 4.63
C THR A 16 0.94 2.36 4.78
N VAL A 17 1.30 1.37 5.61
CA VAL A 17 2.70 0.96 5.83
C VAL A 17 3.18 0.02 4.72
N CYS A 18 2.38 -1.00 4.39
CA CYS A 18 2.77 -1.99 3.37
C CYS A 18 2.45 -1.52 1.94
N ARG A 19 1.61 -0.50 1.80
CA ARG A 19 1.15 0.10 0.54
C ARG A 19 0.48 -0.91 -0.41
N TYR A 20 -0.35 -1.78 0.16
CA TYR A 20 -1.17 -2.76 -0.57
C TYR A 20 -2.58 -2.83 0.00
N ALA A 21 -3.52 -3.19 -0.88
CA ALA A 21 -4.91 -3.48 -0.54
C ALA A 21 -5.07 -4.88 0.07
N TYR A 22 -6.05 -5.00 0.97
CA TYR A 22 -6.42 -6.23 1.67
C TYR A 22 -7.94 -6.36 1.82
N VAL A 23 -8.44 -7.57 1.61
CA VAL A 23 -9.83 -7.98 1.90
C VAL A 23 -9.98 -8.36 3.38
N THR A 24 -11.21 -8.39 3.90
CA THR A 24 -11.43 -8.48 5.36
C THR A 24 -10.84 -9.75 5.98
N LYS A 25 -10.90 -10.90 5.32
CA LYS A 25 -10.35 -12.18 5.82
C LYS A 25 -8.82 -12.20 5.88
N GLU A 26 -8.13 -11.34 5.14
CA GLU A 26 -6.66 -11.30 5.10
C GLU A 26 -6.06 -10.40 6.19
N ILE A 27 -6.85 -9.53 6.82
CA ILE A 27 -6.38 -8.48 7.73
C ILE A 27 -5.65 -9.06 8.94
N GLU A 28 -6.26 -10.00 9.66
CA GLU A 28 -5.66 -10.55 10.87
C GLU A 28 -4.33 -11.25 10.58
N LEU A 29 -4.29 -12.03 9.49
CA LEU A 29 -3.08 -12.72 9.05
C LEU A 29 -2.00 -11.73 8.60
N HIS A 30 -2.38 -10.68 7.88
CA HIS A 30 -1.49 -9.59 7.48
C HIS A 30 -0.88 -8.91 8.70
N LEU A 31 -1.70 -8.48 9.66
CA LEU A 31 -1.25 -7.82 10.88
C LEU A 31 -0.29 -8.72 11.67
N LYS A 32 -0.60 -10.01 11.80
CA LYS A 32 0.28 -10.97 12.48
C LYS A 32 1.66 -11.09 11.81
N LYS A 33 1.73 -11.04 10.48
CA LYS A 33 2.98 -11.24 9.71
C LYS A 33 3.81 -9.96 9.59
N HIS A 34 3.15 -8.83 9.30
CA HIS A 34 3.80 -7.58 8.92
C HIS A 34 3.78 -6.51 10.02
N HIS A 35 2.92 -6.66 11.04
CA HIS A 35 2.77 -5.71 12.14
C HIS A 35 2.93 -6.40 13.51
N LYS A 36 4.11 -6.99 13.75
CA LYS A 36 4.42 -7.77 14.97
C LYS A 36 4.22 -7.00 16.29
N GLY A 37 4.26 -5.66 16.25
CA GLY A 37 3.99 -4.80 17.42
C GLY A 37 2.51 -4.71 17.84
N ILE A 38 1.58 -5.19 17.01
CA ILE A 38 0.15 -5.19 17.34
C ILE A 38 -0.20 -6.50 18.03
N ASN A 39 -0.65 -6.43 19.28
CA ASN A 39 -1.02 -7.60 20.08
C ASN A 39 -2.29 -8.28 19.56
N ALA A 40 -2.59 -9.48 20.07
CA ALA A 40 -3.71 -10.28 19.58
C ALA A 40 -5.09 -9.62 19.78
N ALA A 41 -5.31 -8.93 20.90
CA ALA A 41 -6.57 -8.24 21.19
C ALA A 41 -6.78 -7.09 20.19
N ALA A 42 -5.77 -6.24 20.00
CA ALA A 42 -5.81 -5.14 19.05
C ALA A 42 -5.98 -5.63 17.60
N ARG A 43 -5.35 -6.76 17.20
CA ARG A 43 -5.56 -7.34 15.87
C ARG A 43 -7.03 -7.74 15.65
N ARG A 44 -7.66 -8.37 16.65
CA ARG A 44 -9.08 -8.77 16.59
C ARG A 44 -9.99 -7.55 16.51
N GLU A 45 -9.73 -6.54 17.32
CA GLU A 45 -10.48 -5.29 17.31
C GLU A 45 -10.40 -4.59 15.94
N ILE A 46 -9.19 -4.41 15.39
CA ILE A 46 -9.00 -3.83 14.05
C ILE A 46 -9.71 -4.66 12.99
N THR A 47 -9.62 -5.98 13.06
CA THR A 47 -10.28 -6.88 12.10
C THR A 47 -11.80 -6.72 12.16
N GLN A 48 -12.36 -6.58 13.36
CA GLN A 48 -13.80 -6.38 13.54
C GLN A 48 -14.24 -5.01 13.00
N GLN A 49 -13.52 -3.94 13.35
CA GLN A 49 -13.81 -2.60 12.83
C GLN A 49 -13.83 -2.56 11.30
N VAL A 50 -12.90 -3.25 10.63
CA VAL A 50 -12.90 -3.29 9.16
C VAL A 50 -14.03 -4.15 8.59
N LYS A 51 -14.44 -5.23 9.28
CA LYS A 51 -15.60 -6.03 8.86
C LYS A 51 -16.92 -5.26 8.98
N ASP A 52 -17.02 -4.38 9.97
CA ASP A 52 -18.22 -3.58 10.21
C ASP A 52 -18.39 -2.42 9.21
N LEU A 53 -17.34 -2.13 8.42
CA LEU A 53 -17.43 -1.13 7.36
C LEU A 53 -18.33 -1.62 6.20
N PRO A 54 -19.19 -0.75 5.65
CA PRO A 54 -20.12 -1.12 4.59
C PRO A 54 -19.39 -1.42 3.26
N GLY A 55 -19.93 -2.39 2.52
CA GLY A 55 -19.50 -2.68 1.14
C GLY A 55 -18.13 -3.38 1.03
N MET A 56 -17.67 -4.04 2.08
CA MET A 56 -16.39 -4.74 2.09
C MET A 56 -16.47 -6.11 1.44
N ILE A 57 -15.50 -6.41 0.58
CA ILE A 57 -15.27 -7.74 0.05
C ILE A 57 -14.51 -8.58 1.09
N GLU A 58 -14.99 -9.80 1.30
CA GLU A 58 -14.43 -10.69 2.30
C GLU A 58 -13.15 -11.41 1.87
N ASP A 59 -13.08 -11.83 0.62
CA ASP A 59 -12.00 -12.66 0.09
C ASP A 59 -11.64 -12.33 -1.36
N GLN A 60 -10.54 -12.94 -1.82
CA GLN A 60 -10.03 -12.81 -3.18
C GLN A 60 -11.02 -13.28 -4.27
N GLY A 61 -11.95 -14.18 -3.93
CA GLY A 61 -12.99 -14.63 -4.86
C GLY A 61 -13.96 -13.51 -5.19
N GLY A 62 -14.38 -12.73 -4.19
CA GLY A 62 -15.20 -11.54 -4.38
C GLY A 62 -14.53 -10.44 -5.21
N LEU A 63 -13.19 -10.40 -5.27
CA LEU A 63 -12.47 -9.44 -6.11
C LEU A 63 -12.50 -9.78 -7.61
N LEU A 64 -12.80 -11.02 -7.98
CA LEU A 64 -12.85 -11.43 -9.39
C LEU A 64 -13.99 -10.75 -10.16
N THR A 65 -15.07 -10.40 -9.47
CA THR A 65 -16.21 -9.68 -10.05
C THR A 65 -16.08 -8.17 -9.93
N TRP A 66 -15.09 -7.68 -9.18
CA TRP A 66 -14.85 -6.26 -9.02
C TRP A 66 -14.14 -5.69 -10.25
N PRO A 67 -14.69 -4.64 -10.89
CA PRO A 67 -14.09 -4.06 -12.09
C PRO A 67 -12.76 -3.38 -11.74
N LYS A 68 -11.73 -3.61 -12.56
CA LYS A 68 -10.46 -2.89 -12.42
C LYS A 68 -10.64 -1.38 -12.67
N PRO A 69 -9.79 -0.53 -12.07
CA PRO A 69 -9.80 0.90 -12.37
C PRO A 69 -9.60 1.19 -13.86
N SER A 70 -10.17 2.31 -14.32
CA SER A 70 -9.99 2.80 -15.69
C SER A 70 -8.53 3.21 -15.93
N PRO A 71 -7.98 3.07 -17.15
CA PRO A 71 -6.66 3.61 -17.50
C PRO A 71 -6.53 5.11 -17.25
N THR A 72 -7.64 5.84 -17.33
CA THR A 72 -7.71 7.29 -17.08
C THR A 72 -7.79 7.65 -15.60
N THR A 73 -7.86 6.64 -14.71
CA THR A 73 -7.89 6.88 -13.27
C THR A 73 -6.57 7.52 -12.82
N ASP A 74 -6.68 8.57 -12.01
CA ASP A 74 -5.52 9.18 -11.37
C ASP A 74 -4.80 8.16 -10.47
N PRO A 75 -3.48 8.31 -10.26
CA PRO A 75 -2.73 7.46 -9.35
C PRO A 75 -3.43 7.32 -7.98
N ILE A 76 -3.76 6.09 -7.61
CA ILE A 76 -4.44 5.79 -6.35
C ILE A 76 -3.47 6.09 -5.19
N PRO A 77 -3.88 6.89 -4.18
CA PRO A 77 -3.03 7.23 -3.06
C PRO A 77 -2.83 6.04 -2.11
N HIS A 78 -1.78 6.12 -1.28
CA HIS A 78 -1.44 5.15 -0.22
C HIS A 78 -1.05 3.73 -0.66
N ILE A 79 -1.11 3.41 -1.96
CA ILE A 79 -0.48 2.21 -2.53
C ILE A 79 0.91 2.55 -3.11
N GLN A 80 1.59 1.55 -3.68
CA GLN A 80 2.87 1.78 -4.34
C GLN A 80 2.73 2.83 -5.45
N PRO A 81 3.74 3.71 -5.63
CA PRO A 81 3.70 4.73 -6.67
C PRO A 81 3.59 4.09 -8.06
N PRO A 82 3.07 4.82 -9.06
CA PRO A 82 3.07 4.36 -10.45
C PRO A 82 4.46 3.92 -10.89
N VAL A 83 4.52 2.75 -11.52
CA VAL A 83 5.73 2.21 -12.12
C VAL A 83 5.66 2.45 -13.61
N ALA A 84 6.67 3.12 -14.16
CA ALA A 84 6.85 3.34 -15.58
C ALA A 84 7.23 2.05 -16.33
N ASP A 85 7.37 2.15 -17.65
CA ASP A 85 7.91 1.10 -18.52
C ASP A 85 7.10 -0.21 -18.51
N LYS A 86 5.80 -0.15 -18.23
CA LYS A 86 4.90 -1.27 -18.47
C LYS A 86 4.45 -1.30 -19.93
N LEU A 87 3.94 -2.46 -20.32
CA LEU A 87 3.31 -2.69 -21.61
C LEU A 87 1.81 -2.72 -21.40
N GLY A 88 1.08 -1.92 -22.18
CA GLY A 88 -0.39 -1.88 -22.18
C GLY A 88 -0.95 -2.40 -23.50
N CYS A 89 -2.03 -3.15 -23.46
CA CYS A 89 -2.74 -3.59 -24.66
C CYS A 89 -3.32 -2.37 -25.40
N SER A 90 -3.25 -2.38 -26.73
CA SER A 90 -3.82 -1.33 -27.58
C SER A 90 -5.17 -1.70 -28.18
N GLU A 91 -5.64 -2.92 -27.98
CA GLU A 91 -6.96 -3.35 -28.47
C GLU A 91 -8.07 -2.61 -27.74
N GLU A 92 -9.08 -2.17 -28.49
CA GLU A 92 -10.20 -1.39 -27.97
C GLU A 92 -10.93 -2.15 -26.86
N GLY A 93 -11.10 -1.49 -25.71
CA GLY A 93 -11.72 -2.08 -24.51
C GLY A 93 -10.84 -3.03 -23.70
N CYS A 94 -9.60 -3.31 -24.12
CA CYS A 94 -8.69 -4.20 -23.38
C CYS A 94 -7.82 -3.42 -22.37
N LEU A 95 -8.07 -3.65 -21.08
CA LEU A 95 -7.35 -2.99 -19.97
C LEU A 95 -6.11 -3.77 -19.49
N PHE A 96 -5.59 -4.68 -20.32
CA PHE A 96 -4.51 -5.56 -19.91
C PHE A 96 -3.15 -4.84 -19.88
N VAL A 97 -2.43 -5.01 -18.78
CA VAL A 97 -1.12 -4.41 -18.55
C VAL A 97 -0.18 -5.45 -17.95
N VAL A 98 1.06 -5.48 -18.44
CA VAL A 98 2.10 -6.39 -17.93
C VAL A 98 3.49 -5.78 -18.04
N GLY A 99 4.39 -6.22 -17.16
CA GLY A 99 5.77 -5.74 -17.15
C GLY A 99 6.74 -6.50 -18.06
N THR A 100 6.29 -7.50 -18.82
CA THR A 100 7.20 -8.33 -19.64
C THR A 100 6.67 -8.51 -21.06
N PRO A 101 7.54 -8.43 -22.09
CA PRO A 101 7.14 -8.69 -23.48
C PRO A 101 6.57 -10.09 -23.70
N ARG A 102 7.08 -11.10 -22.97
CA ARG A 102 6.56 -12.48 -23.05
C ARG A 102 5.10 -12.54 -22.60
N GLY A 103 4.77 -11.93 -21.45
CA GLY A 103 3.40 -11.90 -20.95
C GLY A 103 2.46 -11.17 -21.90
N MET A 104 2.93 -10.10 -22.54
CA MET A 104 2.12 -9.35 -23.50
C MET A 104 1.87 -10.16 -24.78
N GLN A 105 2.88 -10.85 -25.30
CA GLN A 105 2.73 -11.75 -26.45
C GLN A 105 1.76 -12.90 -26.16
N GLU A 106 1.80 -13.45 -24.95
CA GLU A 106 0.87 -14.50 -24.53
C GLU A 106 -0.56 -13.99 -24.44
N HIS A 107 -0.77 -12.81 -23.85
CA HIS A 107 -2.06 -12.14 -23.84
C HIS A 107 -2.60 -11.92 -25.25
N TYR A 108 -1.81 -11.33 -26.15
CA TYR A 108 -2.20 -11.09 -27.54
C TYR A 108 -2.53 -12.37 -28.31
N ARG A 109 -1.81 -13.47 -28.04
CA ARG A 109 -2.09 -14.77 -28.64
C ARG A 109 -3.43 -15.36 -28.16
N ASN A 110 -3.69 -15.27 -26.86
CA ASN A 110 -4.82 -15.95 -26.23
C ASN A 110 -6.12 -15.13 -26.36
N GLU A 111 -6.05 -13.82 -26.15
CA GLU A 111 -7.23 -12.93 -26.10
C GLU A 111 -7.53 -12.26 -27.44
N HIS A 112 -6.51 -12.06 -28.28
CA HIS A 112 -6.64 -11.29 -29.53
C HIS A 112 -6.22 -12.08 -30.78
N GLY A 113 -5.85 -13.36 -30.63
CA GLY A 113 -5.47 -14.24 -31.75
C GLY A 113 -4.23 -13.79 -32.53
N TRP A 114 -3.46 -12.82 -32.01
CA TRP A 114 -2.29 -12.30 -32.70
C TRP A 114 -1.14 -13.29 -32.64
N SER A 115 -0.54 -13.54 -33.79
CA SER A 115 0.66 -14.34 -33.93
C SER A 115 1.79 -13.47 -34.47
N ASN A 116 3.00 -13.66 -33.92
CA ASN A 116 4.16 -12.89 -34.33
C ASN A 116 4.44 -13.11 -35.84
N PRO A 117 4.38 -12.06 -36.68
CA PRO A 117 4.67 -12.17 -38.12
C PRO A 117 6.10 -12.62 -38.38
N ARG A 118 7.03 -12.28 -37.47
CA ARG A 118 8.41 -12.77 -37.51
C ARG A 118 8.40 -14.19 -36.94
N GLY A 119 8.55 -15.19 -37.81
CA GLY A 119 8.65 -16.61 -37.43
C GLY A 119 9.78 -16.91 -36.44
N ARG A 120 10.02 -18.20 -36.12
CA ARG A 120 11.08 -18.60 -35.19
C ARG A 120 12.47 -18.24 -35.73
N GLY A 121 12.97 -17.06 -35.37
CA GLY A 121 14.33 -16.58 -35.63
C GLY A 121 15.00 -16.14 -34.33
N ARG A 122 16.33 -16.28 -34.26
CA ARG A 122 17.12 -15.86 -33.09
C ARG A 122 17.07 -14.33 -32.99
N ARG A 123 16.49 -13.79 -31.92
CA ARG A 123 16.64 -12.35 -31.63
C ARG A 123 18.11 -12.06 -31.33
N ILE A 124 18.62 -10.94 -31.86
CA ILE A 124 19.89 -10.38 -31.41
C ILE A 124 19.71 -10.01 -29.94
N MET A 125 20.57 -10.57 -29.09
CA MET A 125 20.53 -10.34 -27.65
C MET A 125 20.69 -8.83 -27.40
N HIS A 126 19.81 -8.23 -26.59
CA HIS A 126 19.77 -6.80 -26.24
C HIS A 126 19.21 -5.81 -27.27
N GLN A 127 18.59 -6.25 -28.38
CA GLN A 127 17.88 -5.32 -29.25
C GLN A 127 16.52 -4.90 -28.64
N PRO A 128 16.26 -3.60 -28.42
CA PRO A 128 14.95 -3.12 -27.99
C PRO A 128 13.89 -3.47 -29.04
N ILE A 129 12.67 -3.76 -28.59
CA ILE A 129 11.55 -3.97 -29.49
C ILE A 129 11.14 -2.61 -30.02
N ASP A 130 11.15 -2.44 -31.34
CA ASP A 130 10.63 -1.24 -31.98
C ASP A 130 9.10 -1.17 -31.73
N PRO A 131 8.59 -0.07 -31.12
CA PRO A 131 7.16 0.10 -30.89
C PRO A 131 6.30 0.03 -32.16
N SER A 132 6.86 0.33 -33.33
CA SER A 132 6.15 0.21 -34.62
C SER A 132 5.98 -1.24 -35.09
N GLU A 133 6.74 -2.18 -34.51
CA GLU A 133 6.71 -3.60 -34.87
C GLU A 133 5.76 -4.43 -34.00
N VAL A 134 5.16 -3.83 -32.97
CA VAL A 134 4.29 -4.52 -32.01
C VAL A 134 2.95 -3.84 -31.84
N PRO A 135 1.88 -4.60 -31.62
CA PRO A 135 0.53 -4.05 -31.52
C PRO A 135 0.22 -3.40 -30.15
N TRP A 136 1.15 -3.41 -29.18
CA TRP A 136 0.93 -2.92 -27.81
C TRP A 136 1.68 -1.62 -27.51
N ARG A 137 1.17 -0.84 -26.56
CA ARG A 137 1.81 0.38 -26.07
C ARG A 137 2.98 0.06 -25.15
N THR A 138 4.04 0.86 -25.22
CA THR A 138 5.21 0.83 -24.33
C THR A 138 5.25 2.07 -23.45
N GLY A 139 5.93 2.00 -22.29
CA GLY A 139 6.10 3.17 -21.41
C GLY A 139 4.86 3.53 -20.59
N VAL A 140 3.93 2.58 -20.45
CA VAL A 140 2.69 2.80 -19.71
C VAL A 140 2.99 2.93 -18.21
N GLN A 141 2.41 3.95 -17.57
CA GLN A 141 2.44 4.08 -16.11
C GLN A 141 1.38 3.18 -15.49
N SER A 142 1.75 2.43 -14.46
CA SER A 142 0.82 1.45 -13.89
C SER A 142 1.00 1.26 -12.40
N GLN A 143 -0.10 0.95 -11.73
CA GLN A 143 -0.12 0.60 -10.32
C GLN A 143 -0.68 -0.80 -10.11
N ARG A 144 -0.60 -1.26 -8.86
CA ARG A 144 -1.10 -2.56 -8.43
C ARG A 144 -1.65 -2.43 -7.03
N LEU A 145 -2.91 -2.86 -6.85
CA LEU A 145 -3.59 -2.81 -5.56
C LEU A 145 -3.13 -3.95 -4.63
N PHE A 146 -3.18 -5.19 -5.13
CA PHE A 146 -2.92 -6.39 -4.33
C PHE A 146 -1.54 -6.95 -4.61
N ARG A 147 -0.84 -7.42 -3.56
CA ARG A 147 0.50 -8.00 -3.73
C ARG A 147 0.48 -9.37 -4.41
N ASN A 148 -0.54 -10.18 -4.14
CA ASN A 148 -0.68 -11.56 -4.60
C ASN A 148 -2.16 -11.86 -4.89
N GLY A 149 -2.41 -12.98 -5.57
CA GLY A 149 -3.76 -13.47 -5.83
C GLY A 149 -4.33 -13.05 -7.19
N PRO A 150 -5.56 -13.48 -7.51
CA PRO A 150 -6.15 -13.26 -8.83
C PRO A 150 -6.37 -11.78 -9.18
N ALA A 151 -6.69 -10.95 -8.18
CA ALA A 151 -6.91 -9.51 -8.36
C ALA A 151 -5.60 -8.69 -8.40
N SER A 152 -4.45 -9.34 -8.37
CA SER A 152 -3.15 -8.70 -8.30
C SER A 152 -2.58 -8.31 -9.67
N GLY A 153 -3.45 -8.11 -10.66
CA GLY A 153 -3.03 -7.57 -11.97
C GLY A 153 -2.56 -6.12 -11.85
N TRP A 154 -1.69 -5.71 -12.78
CA TRP A 154 -1.41 -4.29 -13.00
C TRP A 154 -2.61 -3.63 -13.69
N PHE A 155 -2.80 -2.35 -13.43
CA PHE A 155 -3.73 -1.48 -14.14
C PHE A 155 -3.02 -0.18 -14.50
N GLU A 156 -3.38 0.37 -15.66
CA GLU A 156 -2.85 1.63 -16.17
C GLU A 156 -3.44 2.80 -15.38
N VAL A 157 -2.65 3.86 -15.19
CA VAL A 157 -3.07 5.10 -14.52
C VAL A 157 -2.59 6.32 -15.30
N GLY A 158 -3.37 7.39 -15.25
CA GLY A 158 -3.04 8.65 -15.91
C GLY A 158 -2.95 8.57 -17.43
N PHE A 159 -3.63 7.61 -18.07
CA PHE A 159 -3.69 7.53 -19.53
C PHE A 159 -4.29 8.81 -20.11
N GLY A 160 -3.59 9.43 -21.05
CA GLY A 160 -4.00 10.69 -21.70
C GLY A 160 -3.75 11.96 -20.88
N ALA A 161 -3.28 11.85 -19.63
CA ALA A 161 -2.73 13.00 -18.92
C ALA A 161 -1.40 13.40 -19.58
N PRO A 162 -1.10 14.70 -19.71
CA PRO A 162 0.25 15.12 -20.11
C PRO A 162 1.24 14.47 -19.14
N ALA A 163 2.32 13.89 -19.68
CA ALA A 163 3.39 13.28 -18.90
C ALA A 163 4.12 14.36 -18.09
N THR A 164 3.52 14.86 -17.02
CA THR A 164 4.09 15.91 -16.16
C THR A 164 4.86 15.32 -14.99
N GLN A 165 5.48 14.15 -15.18
CA GLN A 165 6.40 13.61 -14.20
C GLN A 165 7.63 13.12 -14.95
N THR A 166 8.56 14.03 -15.13
CA THR A 166 9.93 13.63 -15.44
C THR A 166 10.43 12.72 -14.31
N PRO A 167 11.34 11.77 -14.58
CA PRO A 167 11.93 10.92 -13.55
C PRO A 167 12.49 11.70 -12.35
N ASP A 168 12.96 12.92 -12.59
CA ASP A 168 13.45 13.84 -11.55
C ASP A 168 12.32 14.34 -10.64
N GLU A 169 11.15 14.70 -11.17
CA GLU A 169 10.00 15.14 -10.37
C GLU A 169 9.42 14.01 -9.51
N ALA A 170 9.35 12.79 -10.06
CA ALA A 170 8.93 11.61 -9.30
C ALA A 170 9.92 11.29 -8.16
N ALA A 171 11.22 11.39 -8.41
CA ALA A 171 12.26 11.22 -7.39
C ALA A 171 12.19 12.32 -6.32
N MET A 172 11.93 13.57 -6.70
CA MET A 172 11.72 14.68 -5.77
C MET A 172 10.47 14.49 -4.91
N MET A 173 9.36 14.02 -5.50
CA MET A 173 8.14 13.71 -4.75
C MET A 173 8.37 12.55 -3.77
N GLU A 174 9.11 11.52 -4.17
CA GLU A 174 9.46 10.41 -3.27
C GLU A 174 10.36 10.86 -2.13
N GLN A 175 11.34 11.73 -2.41
CA GLN A 175 12.16 12.37 -1.37
C GLN A 175 11.32 13.24 -0.43
N ALA A 176 10.37 14.01 -0.96
CA ALA A 176 9.46 14.84 -0.16
C ALA A 176 8.54 13.99 0.73
N MET A 177 7.99 12.88 0.22
CA MET A 177 7.21 11.94 1.02
C MET A 177 8.04 11.31 2.13
N ARG A 178 9.27 10.86 1.84
CA ARG A 178 10.18 10.31 2.87
C ARG A 178 10.53 11.36 3.93
N ALA A 179 10.78 12.61 3.53
CA ALA A 179 11.06 13.69 4.46
C ALA A 179 9.86 14.01 5.34
N MET A 180 8.64 13.93 4.80
CA MET A 180 7.41 14.12 5.57
C MET A 180 7.19 12.97 6.56
N GLU A 181 7.36 11.71 6.15
CA GLU A 181 7.30 10.54 7.03
C GLU A 181 8.33 10.64 8.17
N GLN A 182 9.56 11.08 7.87
CA GLN A 182 10.61 11.30 8.87
C GLN A 182 10.22 12.41 9.86
N LYS A 183 9.71 13.55 9.38
CA LYS A 183 9.22 14.64 10.24
C LYS A 183 8.07 14.19 11.12
N GLN A 184 7.14 13.40 10.60
CA GLN A 184 6.01 12.88 11.37
C GLN A 184 6.48 11.93 12.48
N HIS A 185 7.42 11.03 12.17
CA HIS A 185 8.04 10.16 13.17
C HIS A 185 8.83 10.95 14.22
N GLN A 186 9.50 12.03 13.83
CA GLN A 186 10.21 12.91 14.76
C GLN A 186 9.22 13.63 15.70
N PHE A 187 8.15 14.21 15.16
CA PHE A 187 7.09 14.81 15.98
C PHE A 187 6.48 13.81 16.96
N GLU A 188 6.17 12.59 16.51
CA GLU A 188 5.64 11.56 17.41
C GLU A 188 6.61 11.13 18.50
N ARG A 189 7.92 11.18 18.22
CA ARG A 189 8.95 10.92 19.25
C ARG A 189 9.03 12.05 20.25
N GLU A 190 9.08 13.29 19.77
CA GLU A 190 9.13 14.50 20.59
C GLU A 190 7.88 14.62 21.47
N ASP A 191 6.70 14.31 20.93
CA ASP A 191 5.44 14.28 21.69
C ASP A 191 5.47 13.20 22.79
N LYS A 192 5.94 11.98 22.47
CA LYS A 192 6.14 10.92 23.48
C LYS A 192 7.16 11.28 24.55
N GLU A 193 8.22 12.00 24.20
CA GLU A 193 9.23 12.48 25.14
C GLU A 193 8.69 13.60 26.04
N CYS A 194 7.95 14.56 25.47
CA CYS A 194 7.24 15.61 26.21
C CYS A 194 6.21 15.04 27.18
N ILE A 195 5.41 14.05 26.76
CA ILE A 195 4.43 13.37 27.62
C ILE A 195 5.13 12.66 28.78
N LYS A 196 6.21 11.91 28.53
CA LYS A 196 6.99 11.25 29.59
C LYS A 196 7.63 12.24 30.56
N ALA A 197 8.13 13.37 30.06
CA ALA A 197 8.73 14.41 30.89
C ALA A 197 7.69 15.16 31.74
N ALA A 198 6.47 15.32 31.22
CA ALA A 198 5.34 15.85 31.98
C ALA A 198 4.89 14.85 33.06
N ASP A 199 4.73 13.58 32.70
CA ASP A 199 4.34 12.49 33.62
C ASP A 199 5.33 12.36 34.79
N ALA A 200 6.64 12.39 34.52
CA ALA A 200 7.67 12.39 35.57
C ALA A 200 7.65 13.64 36.49
N LYS A 201 7.15 14.79 36.00
CA LYS A 201 6.99 16.01 36.80
C LYS A 201 5.67 16.03 37.59
N THR A 202 4.66 15.30 37.14
CA THR A 202 3.35 15.18 37.78
C THR A 202 3.15 13.88 38.55
N ASP A 203 4.18 13.01 38.59
CA ASP A 203 4.15 11.75 39.33
C ASP A 203 3.87 12.00 40.81
N ALA A 204 2.77 11.44 41.30
CA ALA A 204 2.27 11.64 42.65
C ALA A 204 3.28 11.21 43.73
N ASN A 205 4.16 10.23 43.40
CA ASN A 205 5.21 9.79 44.31
C ASN A 205 6.32 10.84 44.50
N ALA A 206 6.65 11.64 43.48
CA ALA A 206 7.68 12.66 43.59
C ALA A 206 7.26 13.83 44.51
N TRP A 207 5.96 14.12 44.59
CA TRP A 207 5.43 15.09 45.53
C TRP A 207 5.38 14.55 46.97
N LEU A 208 5.02 13.28 47.14
CA LEU A 208 4.95 12.59 48.45
C LEU A 208 6.32 12.45 49.13
N GLU A 209 7.38 12.12 48.39
CA GLU A 209 8.76 12.05 48.89
C GLU A 209 9.30 13.44 49.29
N ARG A 210 8.85 14.50 48.62
CA ARG A 210 9.32 15.87 48.87
C ARG A 210 8.64 16.54 50.07
N VAL A 211 7.41 16.15 50.43
CA VAL A 211 6.69 16.68 51.59
C VAL A 211 6.87 15.83 52.85
N GLY A 212 7.50 14.65 52.76
CA GLY A 212 7.85 13.82 53.91
C GLY A 212 6.68 13.07 54.57
N TRP A 213 5.66 12.68 53.79
CA TRP A 213 4.45 12.03 54.31
C TRP A 213 4.45 10.50 54.16
N ALA A 214 5.54 9.89 53.71
CA ALA A 214 5.66 8.44 53.62
C ALA A 214 6.16 7.83 54.94
N ASP A 215 5.31 7.84 55.98
CA ASP A 215 5.37 6.78 57.00
C ASP A 215 4.08 6.69 57.84
N PRO A 216 3.22 5.67 57.62
CA PRO A 216 2.23 5.27 58.58
C PRO A 216 2.45 3.81 59.01
N ALA A 217 3.54 3.52 59.73
CA ALA A 217 3.58 2.35 60.61
C ALA A 217 4.75 2.44 61.61
N LEU A 218 4.43 2.70 62.88
CA LEU A 218 4.78 1.86 64.05
C LEU A 218 4.78 2.72 65.33
N SER A 219 3.63 2.77 66.01
CA SER A 219 3.65 2.71 67.48
C SER A 219 2.30 2.22 67.99
N THR A 220 2.22 0.91 68.20
CA THR A 220 1.28 0.31 69.15
C THR A 220 2.12 -0.22 70.31
N ARG A 221 1.64 0.01 71.55
CA ARG A 221 2.13 -0.50 72.86
C ARG A 221 3.29 0.33 73.45
N GLN A 222 3.34 0.70 74.74
CA GLN A 222 2.81 0.07 75.94
C GLN A 222 2.96 1.01 77.16
N ALA A 223 2.11 0.80 78.18
CA ALA A 223 2.11 1.28 79.58
C ALA A 223 1.74 2.75 79.85
#